data_AF-A0A7Z0TLR5-F1
#
_entry.id   AF-A0A7Z0TLR5-F1
#
_cell.length_a   1.000
_cell.length_b   1.000
_cell.length_c   1.000
_cell.angle_alpha   90.00
_cell.angle_beta   90.00
_cell.angle_gamma   90.00
#
_symmetry.space_group_name_H-M   'P 1'
#
loop_
_entity.id
_entity.type
_entity.pdbx_description
1 polymer ?
#
loop_
_entity_poly.entity_id
_entity_poly.type
_entity_poly.pdbx_seq_one_letter_code
_entity_poly.pdbx_strand_id
1 'polypeptide(L)'
;MLVYPSSVDLYSRTLRFLTGQLTARWQEIGTRWRRLPAARQALLALAHLRCGDTYAQLAAGFDIGIATVHRYIREAVEALAAIAPSLAEAMKTIRTKAFVILDGTLLP
;
A
#
# COMPACT_ATOMS: atom_id res chain seq x y z
N MET A 1 15.49 8.32 0.94
CA MET A 1 14.79 8.68 2.19
C MET A 1 13.60 9.56 1.84
N LEU A 2 12.38 9.10 2.12
CA LEU A 2 11.16 9.91 2.02
C LEU A 2 10.84 10.44 3.41
N VAL A 3 10.61 11.75 3.54
CA VAL A 3 10.40 12.38 4.85
C VAL A 3 8.90 12.46 5.13
N TYR A 4 8.46 11.60 6.05
CA TYR A 4 7.28 11.70 6.91
C TYR A 4 7.83 11.79 8.35
N PRO A 5 7.06 12.08 9.44
CA PRO A 5 7.62 12.11 10.81
C PRO A 5 8.39 10.86 11.24
N SER A 6 8.34 9.78 10.46
CA SER A 6 9.26 8.64 10.49
C SER A 6 10.12 8.58 9.22
N SER A 7 11.41 8.28 9.36
CA SER A 7 12.29 7.96 8.23
C SER A 7 11.94 6.57 7.69
N VAL A 8 11.11 6.52 6.65
CA VAL A 8 10.78 5.25 6.01
C VAL A 8 11.85 4.97 4.95
N ASP A 9 12.62 3.89 5.13
CA ASP A 9 13.52 3.36 4.09
C ASP A 9 12.70 2.65 3.00
N LEU A 10 12.01 3.48 2.22
CA LEU A 10 11.27 3.08 1.03
C LEU A 10 12.07 3.45 -0.21
N TYR A 11 12.19 2.50 -1.13
CA TYR A 11 12.62 2.80 -2.48
C TYR A 11 11.60 3.72 -3.15
N SER A 12 12.07 4.81 -3.75
CA SER A 12 11.23 5.77 -4.50
C SER A 12 10.45 5.11 -5.65
N ARG A 13 10.88 3.92 -6.10
CA ARG A 13 10.14 3.09 -7.06
C ARG A 13 8.83 2.57 -6.48
N THR A 14 8.84 2.06 -5.24
CA THR A 14 7.64 1.50 -4.58
C THR A 14 6.58 2.57 -4.36
N LEU A 15 7.00 3.77 -3.91
CA LEU A 15 6.09 4.90 -3.74
C LEU A 15 5.45 5.31 -5.07
N ARG A 16 6.26 5.49 -6.13
CA ARG A 16 5.75 5.87 -7.46
C ARG A 16 4.80 4.83 -8.03
N PHE A 17 5.13 3.55 -7.85
CA PHE A 17 4.29 2.44 -8.28
C PHE A 17 2.91 2.48 -7.64
N LEU A 18 2.85 2.51 -6.30
CA LEU A 18 1.57 2.55 -5.58
C LEU A 18 0.79 3.84 -5.86
N THR A 19 1.48 4.97 -6.02
CA THR A 19 0.85 6.24 -6.43
C THR A 19 0.13 6.09 -7.78
N GLY A 20 0.78 5.44 -8.75
CA GLY A 20 0.18 5.15 -10.06
C GLY A 20 -1.04 4.26 -9.96
N GLN A 21 -0.96 3.16 -9.20
CA GLN A 21 -2.10 2.25 -8.97
C GLN A 21 -3.29 2.95 -8.32
N LEU A 22 -3.04 3.77 -7.30
CA LEU A 22 -4.10 4.56 -6.67
C LEU A 22 -4.72 5.56 -7.66
N THR A 23 -3.90 6.23 -8.47
CA THR A 23 -4.38 7.22 -9.45
C THR A 23 -5.29 6.56 -10.48
N ALA A 24 -4.89 5.42 -11.05
CA ALA A 24 -5.70 4.65 -11.99
C ALA A 24 -7.04 4.22 -11.36
N ARG A 25 -6.98 3.64 -10.17
CA ARG A 25 -8.18 3.23 -9.44
C ARG A 25 -9.13 4.39 -9.12
N TRP A 26 -8.60 5.57 -8.82
CA TRP A 26 -9.42 6.75 -8.55
C TRP A 26 -10.17 7.23 -9.78
N GLN A 27 -9.53 7.12 -10.96
CA GLN A 27 -10.14 7.44 -12.24
C GLN A 27 -11.26 6.44 -12.58
N GLU A 28 -11.05 5.15 -12.35
CA GLU A 28 -12.06 4.10 -12.57
C GLU A 28 -13.30 4.28 -11.68
N ILE A 29 -13.11 4.56 -10.39
CA ILE A 29 -14.22 4.74 -9.43
C ILE A 29 -14.90 6.10 -9.61
N GLY A 30 -14.27 7.07 -10.29
CA GLY A 30 -14.83 8.41 -10.50
C GLY A 30 -14.95 9.26 -9.23
N THR A 31 -14.19 8.93 -8.18
CA THR A 31 -14.31 9.58 -6.86
C THR A 31 -13.49 10.87 -6.80
N ARG A 32 -14.19 12.00 -6.67
CA ARG A 32 -13.62 13.35 -6.80
C ARG A 32 -12.89 13.89 -5.56
N TRP A 33 -13.11 13.33 -4.36
CA TRP A 33 -12.63 13.95 -3.12
C TRP A 33 -11.88 12.99 -2.19
N ARG A 34 -10.56 13.19 -2.09
CA ARG A 34 -9.72 12.70 -1.00
C ARG A 34 -9.05 13.89 -0.30
N ARG A 35 -8.84 13.77 1.01
CA ARG A 35 -8.12 14.75 1.84
C ARG A 35 -6.61 14.73 1.57
N LEU A 36 -6.07 13.59 1.11
CA LEU A 36 -4.67 13.47 0.69
C LEU A 36 -4.56 13.24 -0.83
N PRO A 37 -3.53 13.78 -1.50
CA PRO A 37 -3.18 13.38 -2.85
C PRO A 37 -2.68 11.93 -2.89
N ALA A 38 -2.78 11.27 -4.04
CA ALA A 38 -2.46 9.85 -4.20
C ALA A 38 -1.05 9.48 -3.71
N ALA A 39 -0.06 10.36 -3.90
CA ALA A 39 1.30 10.14 -3.42
C ALA A 39 1.41 10.13 -1.89
N ARG A 40 0.66 11.02 -1.20
CA ARG A 40 0.63 11.05 0.27
C ARG A 40 -0.19 9.88 0.83
N GLN A 41 -1.27 9.49 0.16
CA GLN A 41 -2.00 8.26 0.51
C GLN A 41 -1.12 7.02 0.34
N ALA A 42 -0.35 6.93 -0.75
CA ALA A 42 0.60 5.84 -0.97
C ALA A 42 1.67 5.81 0.12
N LEU A 43 2.24 6.97 0.49
CA LEU A 43 3.22 7.06 1.57
C LEU A 43 2.63 6.61 2.91
N LEU A 44 1.41 7.05 3.24
CA LEU A 44 0.68 6.63 4.44
C LEU A 44 0.50 5.11 4.50
N ALA A 45 0.02 4.52 3.40
CA ALA A 45 -0.19 3.08 3.33
C ALA A 45 1.13 2.31 3.45
N LEU A 46 2.20 2.79 2.80
CA LEU A 46 3.52 2.15 2.89
C LEU A 46 4.14 2.30 4.28
N ALA A 47 3.96 3.42 4.97
CA ALA A 47 4.39 3.59 6.36
C ALA A 47 3.72 2.55 7.27
N HIS A 48 2.41 2.31 7.09
CA HIS A 48 1.71 1.25 7.80
C HIS A 48 2.24 -0.15 7.44
N LEU A 49 2.30 -0.50 6.15
CA LEU A 49 2.65 -1.85 5.70
C LEU A 49 4.12 -2.22 5.94
N ARG A 50 5.03 -1.25 5.88
CA ARG A 50 6.47 -1.48 6.00
C ARG A 50 6.99 -1.28 7.42
N CYS A 51 6.51 -0.26 8.12
CA CYS A 51 7.03 0.14 9.42
C CYS A 51 6.08 -0.19 10.58
N GLY A 52 4.84 -0.60 10.30
CA GLY A 52 3.87 -0.92 11.35
C GLY A 52 3.35 0.31 12.09
N ASP A 53 3.48 1.51 11.50
CA ASP A 53 2.95 2.74 12.11
C ASP A 53 1.45 2.59 12.40
N THR A 54 1.06 2.88 13.64
CA THR A 54 -0.32 2.72 14.09
C THR A 54 -1.25 3.74 13.44
N TYR A 55 -2.55 3.46 13.39
CA TYR A 55 -3.50 4.40 12.81
C TYR A 55 -3.52 5.76 13.51
N ALA A 56 -3.27 5.79 14.83
CA ALA A 56 -3.18 7.02 15.60
C ALA A 56 -1.94 7.85 15.23
N GLN A 57 -0.77 7.21 15.09
CA GLN A 57 0.46 7.87 14.64
C GLN A 57 0.29 8.43 13.22
N LEU A 58 -0.30 7.64 12.33
CA LEU A 58 -0.57 8.05 10.95
C LEU A 58 -1.55 9.23 10.89
N ALA A 59 -2.64 9.16 11.66
CA ALA A 59 -3.62 10.23 11.76
C ALA A 59 -2.97 11.55 12.19
N ALA A 60 -2.16 11.50 13.25
CA ALA A 60 -1.43 12.67 13.76
C ALA A 60 -0.44 13.23 12.73
N GLY A 61 0.41 12.38 12.12
CA GLY A 61 1.45 12.89 11.22
C GLY A 61 0.93 13.31 9.83
N PHE A 62 -0.26 12.86 9.41
CA PHE A 62 -0.88 13.28 8.15
C PHE A 62 -1.98 14.33 8.32
N ASP A 63 -2.30 14.74 9.55
CA ASP A 63 -3.37 15.68 9.91
C ASP A 63 -4.75 15.27 9.35
N ILE A 64 -5.11 14.01 9.59
CA ILE A 64 -6.38 13.41 9.17
C ILE A 64 -6.96 12.53 10.27
N GLY A 65 -8.28 12.28 10.24
CA GLY A 65 -8.92 11.40 11.21
C GLY A 65 -8.56 9.92 11.02
N ILE A 66 -8.57 9.14 12.11
CA ILE A 66 -8.29 7.69 12.13
C ILE A 66 -9.16 6.92 11.12
N ALA A 67 -10.44 7.26 10.99
CA ALA A 67 -11.32 6.64 10.00
C ALA A 67 -10.84 6.86 8.55
N THR A 68 -10.22 8.02 8.27
CA THR A 68 -9.62 8.31 6.95
C THR A 68 -8.36 7.50 6.73
N VAL A 69 -7.52 7.35 7.77
CA VAL A 69 -6.33 6.47 7.73
C VAL A 69 -6.75 5.03 7.40
N HIS A 70 -7.71 4.47 8.14
CA HIS A 70 -8.22 3.13 7.90
C HIS A 70 -8.73 2.96 6.46
N ARG A 71 -9.54 3.91 5.97
CA ARG A 71 -10.05 3.89 4.59
C ARG A 71 -8.91 3.90 3.57
N TYR A 72 -7.90 4.74 3.77
CA TYR A 72 -6.77 4.89 2.85
C TYR A 72 -5.87 3.67 2.79
N ILE A 73 -5.63 3.03 3.94
CA ILE A 73 -4.90 1.77 4.00
C ILE A 73 -5.67 0.69 3.25
N ARG A 74 -6.99 0.57 3.51
CA ARG A 74 -7.84 -0.41 2.83
C ARG A 74 -7.86 -0.20 1.31
N GLU A 75 -8.05 1.04 0.85
CA GLU A 75 -8.00 1.38 -0.58
C GLU A 75 -6.66 0.98 -1.23
N ALA A 76 -5.54 1.21 -0.55
CA ALA A 76 -4.22 0.84 -1.05
C ALA A 76 -4.01 -0.69 -1.08
N VAL A 77 -4.43 -1.40 -0.03
CA VAL A 77 -4.38 -2.87 0.02
C VAL A 77 -5.22 -3.48 -1.09
N GLU A 78 -6.44 -2.99 -1.31
CA GLU A 78 -7.28 -3.48 -2.39
C GLU A 78 -6.68 -3.17 -3.77
N ALA A 79 -6.00 -2.02 -3.94
CA ALA A 79 -5.35 -1.68 -5.20
C ALA A 79 -4.16 -2.61 -5.49
N LEU A 80 -3.40 -2.98 -4.46
CA LEU A 80 -2.34 -3.97 -4.56
C LEU A 80 -2.88 -5.39 -4.80
N ALA A 81 -3.98 -5.76 -4.14
CA ALA A 81 -4.60 -7.07 -4.31
C ALA A 81 -5.13 -7.27 -5.73
N ALA A 82 -5.68 -6.23 -6.36
CA ALA A 82 -6.22 -6.30 -7.72
C ALA A 82 -5.16 -6.63 -8.79
N ILE A 83 -3.89 -6.32 -8.54
CA ILE A 83 -2.77 -6.60 -9.45
C ILE A 83 -1.90 -7.76 -8.99
N ALA A 84 -2.19 -8.34 -7.82
CA ALA A 84 -1.44 -9.46 -7.30
C ALA A 84 -1.73 -10.71 -8.15
N PRO A 85 -0.70 -11.53 -8.45
CA PRO A 85 -0.95 -12.81 -9.11
C PRO A 85 -1.83 -13.68 -8.21
N SER A 86 -2.74 -14.42 -8.81
CA SER A 86 -3.47 -15.46 -8.10
C SER A 86 -2.50 -16.52 -7.56
N LEU A 87 -2.95 -17.30 -6.57
CA LEU A 87 -2.13 -18.41 -6.04
C LEU A 87 -1.74 -19.38 -7.16
N ALA A 88 -2.64 -19.69 -8.10
CA ALA A 88 -2.34 -20.58 -9.21
C ALA A 88 -1.26 -20.03 -10.14
N GLU A 89 -1.31 -18.74 -10.48
CA GLU A 89 -0.30 -18.06 -11.29
C GLU A 89 1.04 -18.01 -10.56
N ALA A 90 1.02 -17.65 -9.28
CA ALA A 90 2.21 -17.66 -8.43
C ALA A 90 2.83 -19.06 -8.39
N MET A 91 2.04 -20.12 -8.18
CA MET A 91 2.52 -21.50 -8.18
C MET A 91 3.12 -21.92 -9.53
N LYS A 92 2.57 -21.44 -10.66
CA LYS A 92 3.15 -21.68 -11.99
C LYS A 92 4.53 -21.03 -12.10
N THR A 93 4.69 -19.81 -11.62
CA THR A 93 5.99 -19.12 -11.61
C THR A 93 6.98 -19.80 -10.67
N ILE A 94 6.55 -20.17 -9.46
CA ILE A 94 7.36 -20.85 -8.43
C ILE A 94 7.98 -22.14 -8.96
N ARG A 95 7.23 -22.95 -9.72
CA ARG A 95 7.73 -24.19 -10.33
C ARG A 95 8.91 -24.01 -11.28
N THR A 96 9.15 -22.79 -11.78
CA THR A 96 10.29 -22.47 -12.66
C THR A 96 11.51 -21.94 -11.90
N LYS A 97 11.43 -21.80 -10.58
CA LYS A 97 12.50 -21.28 -9.73
C LYS A 97 13.15 -22.41 -8.94
N ALA A 98 14.46 -22.32 -8.75
CA ALA A 98 15.21 -23.27 -7.91
C ALA A 98 14.91 -23.09 -6.42
N PHE A 99 14.64 -21.86 -5.98
CA PHE A 99 14.35 -21.50 -4.59
C PHE A 99 13.28 -20.40 -4.55
N VAL A 100 12.44 -20.42 -3.52
CA VAL A 100 11.40 -19.41 -3.28
C VAL A 100 11.32 -19.08 -1.79
N ILE A 101 11.02 -17.82 -1.48
CA ILE A 101 10.69 -17.37 -0.12
C ILE A 101 9.18 -17.19 -0.09
N LEU A 102 8.53 -17.94 0.78
CA LEU A 102 7.13 -17.73 1.12
C LEU A 102 7.08 -16.76 2.30
N ASP A 103 6.50 -15.59 2.10
CA ASP A 103 6.27 -14.61 3.15
C ASP A 103 4.76 -14.41 3.32
N GLY A 104 4.30 -14.34 4.56
CA GLY A 104 2.87 -14.29 4.93
C GLY A 104 2.43 -15.37 5.91
N THR A 105 1.27 -15.15 6.54
CA THR A 105 0.63 -16.10 7.46
C THR A 105 -0.46 -16.87 6.72
N LEU A 106 -0.36 -18.20 6.67
CA LEU A 106 -1.47 -19.05 6.24
C LEU A 106 -2.49 -19.09 7.39
N LEU A 107 -3.65 -18.48 7.17
CA LEU A 107 -4.79 -18.64 8.07
C LEU A 107 -5.44 -20.02 7.77
N PRO A 108 -5.68 -20.85 8.79
CA PRO A 108 -6.34 -22.15 8.63
C PRO A 108 -7.79 -22.03 8.17
#